data_AF-A0A956WLT2-F1
#
_entry.id   AF-A0A956WLT2-F1
#
_cell.length_a   1.000
_cell.length_b   1.000
_cell.length_c   1.000
_cell.angle_alpha   90.00
_cell.angle_beta   90.00
_cell.angle_gamma   90.00
#
_symmetry.space_group_name_H-M   'P 1'
#
loop_
_entity.id
_entity.type
_entity.pdbx_description
1 polymer ?
#
loop_
_entity_poly.entity_id
_entity_poly.type
_entity_poly.pdbx_seq_one_letter_code
_entity_poly.pdbx_strand_id
1 'polypeptide(L)' 'MARRGDAERLDQIRDTIIKNPGRRPGWLARRLGFDNKTLMRALTQLEDRGDLLVEDDRGRLTWFGRHR' A
#
# COMPACT_ATOMS: atom_id res chain seq x y z
N MET A 1 -12.10 6.91 16.45
CA MET A 1 -10.67 6.81 16.76
C MET A 1 -10.06 5.74 15.87
N ALA A 2 -9.33 6.13 14.81
CA ALA A 2 -8.54 5.18 14.02
C ALA A 2 -7.51 4.54 14.97
N ARG A 3 -7.48 3.21 15.05
CA ARG A 3 -6.70 2.51 16.07
C ARG A 3 -5.22 2.61 15.68
N ARG A 4 -4.33 2.75 16.67
CA ARG A 4 -2.87 2.86 16.45
C ARG A 4 -2.31 1.72 15.55
N GLY A 5 -2.91 0.53 15.59
CA GLY A 5 -2.53 -0.59 14.73
C GLY A 5 -2.88 -0.42 13.24
N ASP A 6 -3.86 0.41 12.88
CA ASP A 6 -4.17 0.68 11.47
C ASP A 6 -3.07 1.53 10.83
N ALA A 7 -2.49 2.49 11.57
CA ALA A 7 -1.38 3.33 11.09
C ALA A 7 -0.10 2.52 10.85
N GLU A 8 0.27 1.66 11.81
CA GLU A 8 1.47 0.80 11.71
C GLU A 8 1.36 -0.15 10.51
N ARG A 9 0.17 -0.71 10.27
CA ARG A 9 -0.08 -1.55 9.10
C ARG A 9 0.07 -0.77 7.79
N LEU A 10 -0.45 0.46 7.72
CA LEU A 10 -0.30 1.31 6.53
C LEU A 10 1.17 1.64 6.26
N ASP A 11 1.93 1.97 7.32
CA ASP A 11 3.36 2.21 7.21
C ASP A 11 4.10 0.96 6.69
N GLN A 12 3.77 -0.23 7.20
CA GLN A 12 4.36 -1.49 6.72
C GLN A 12 4.07 -1.77 5.23
N ILE A 13 2.84 -1.49 4.77
CA ILE A 13 2.44 -1.64 3.37
C ILE A 13 3.21 -0.66 2.48
N ARG A 14 3.25 0.62 2.88
CA ARG A 14 4.00 1.67 2.18
C ARG A 14 5.47 1.30 2.04
N ASP A 15 6.13 0.93 3.13
CA ASP A 15 7.54 0.55 3.14
C ASP A 15 7.80 -0.67 2.23
N THR A 16 6.86 -1.59 2.15
CA THR A 16 6.98 -2.76 1.29
C THR A 16 6.88 -2.39 -0.19
N ILE A 17 6.01 -1.45 -0.54
CA ILE A 17 5.89 -0.90 -1.91
C ILE A 17 7.18 -0.15 -2.28
N ILE A 18 7.71 0.69 -1.38
CA ILE A 18 8.97 1.43 -1.59
C ILE A 18 10.14 0.47 -1.81
N LYS A 19 10.24 -0.59 -1.00
CA LYS A 19 11.30 -1.61 -1.12
C LYS A 19 11.13 -2.51 -2.34
N ASN A 20 9.91 -2.63 -2.89
CA ASN A 20 9.60 -3.53 -3.99
C ASN A 20 8.72 -2.82 -5.05
N PRO A 21 9.26 -1.81 -5.75
CA PRO A 21 8.52 -1.11 -6.78
C PRO A 21 8.19 -2.06 -7.95
N GLY A 22 7.10 -1.76 -8.68
CA GLY A 22 6.69 -2.56 -9.83
C GLY A 22 6.15 -3.95 -9.45
N ARG A 23 5.59 -4.11 -8.24
CA ARG A 23 4.93 -5.36 -7.81
C ARG A 23 3.41 -5.22 -7.79
N ARG A 24 2.71 -6.29 -8.14
CA ARG A 24 1.24 -6.32 -8.10
C ARG A 24 0.71 -6.34 -6.67
N PRO A 25 -0.50 -5.78 -6.41
CA PRO A 25 -1.15 -5.87 -5.11
C PRO A 25 -1.20 -7.32 -4.58
N GLY A 26 -1.61 -8.28 -5.40
CA GLY A 26 -1.69 -9.68 -4.98
C GLY A 26 -0.35 -10.29 -4.52
N TRP A 27 0.79 -9.79 -5.02
CA TRP A 27 2.10 -10.22 -4.54
C TRP A 27 2.44 -9.59 -3.18
N LEU A 28 2.15 -8.30 -3.03
CA LEU A 28 2.35 -7.55 -1.78
C LEU A 28 1.51 -8.15 -0.65
N ALA A 29 0.26 -8.52 -0.95
CA ALA A 29 -0.66 -9.15 0.00
C ALA A 29 -0.07 -10.47 0.53
N ARG A 30 0.40 -11.35 -0.36
CA ARG A 30 1.08 -12.60 0.04
C ARG A 30 2.36 -12.36 0.83
N ARG A 31 3.15 -11.36 0.44
CA ARG A 31 4.41 -11.03 1.12
C ARG A 31 4.18 -10.56 2.56
N LEU A 32 3.07 -9.86 2.80
CA LEU A 32 2.69 -9.33 4.10
C LEU A 32 1.75 -10.24 4.91
N GLY A 33 1.31 -11.37 4.34
CA GLY A 33 0.35 -12.27 4.98
C GLY A 33 -1.07 -11.71 5.06
N PHE A 34 -1.42 -10.77 4.20
CA PHE A 34 -2.76 -10.18 4.10
C PHE A 34 -3.56 -10.82 2.97
N ASP A 35 -4.88 -10.82 3.11
CA ASP A 35 -5.77 -11.08 1.98
C ASP A 35 -5.81 -9.88 1.03
N ASN A 36 -6.24 -10.11 -0.21
CA ASN A 36 -6.24 -9.07 -1.24
C ASN A 36 -7.22 -7.93 -0.90
N LYS A 37 -8.36 -8.22 -0.29
CA LYS A 37 -9.36 -7.19 0.08
C LYS A 37 -8.80 -6.25 1.15
N THR A 38 -8.10 -6.82 2.12
CA THR A 38 -7.36 -6.11 3.16
C THR A 38 -6.28 -5.22 2.57
N LEU A 39 -5.52 -5.69 1.59
CA LEU A 39 -4.54 -4.85 0.90
C LEU A 39 -5.22 -3.72 0.12
N MET A 40 -6.22 -4.01 -0.71
CA MET A 40 -6.90 -2.98 -1.52
C MET A 40 -7.48 -1.86 -0.65
N ARG A 41 -8.11 -2.21 0.48
CA ARG A 41 -8.60 -1.22 1.44
C ARG A 41 -7.47 -0.36 2.02
N ALA A 42 -6.32 -0.96 2.29
CA ALA A 42 -5.17 -0.23 2.81
C ALA A 42 -4.52 0.69 1.75
N LEU A 43 -4.58 0.33 0.47
CA LEU A 43 -4.13 1.22 -0.62
C LEU A 43 -4.99 2.48 -0.66
N THR A 44 -6.33 2.35 -0.58
CA THR A 44 -7.23 3.51 -0.48
C THR A 44 -6.91 4.37 0.74
N GLN A 45 -6.65 3.74 1.90
CA GLN A 45 -6.29 4.47 3.12
C GLN A 45 -4.92 5.16 3.05
N LEU A 46 -3.98 4.61 2.28
CA LEU A 46 -2.70 5.27 2.02
C LEU A 46 -2.92 6.55 1.21
N GLU A 47 -3.73 6.48 0.16
CA GLU A 47 -4.08 7.66 -0.64
C GLU A 47 -4.84 8.71 0.19
N ASP A 48 -5.80 8.31 1.03
CA ASP A 48 -6.51 9.19 1.97
C ASP A 48 -5.54 9.89 2.96
N ARG A 49 -4.43 9.24 3.31
CA ARG A 49 -3.35 9.79 4.16
C ARG A 49 -2.37 10.68 3.39
N GLY A 50 -2.52 10.76 2.08
CA GLY A 50 -1.68 11.51 1.16
C GLY A 50 -0.50 10.73 0.59
N ASP A 51 -0.36 9.42 0.86
CA ASP A 51 0.64 8.59 0.20
C ASP A 51 0.20 8.25 -1.23
N LEU A 52 0.87 8.84 -2.21
CA LEU A 52 0.54 8.69 -3.61
C LEU A 52 1.19 7.45 -4.19
N LEU A 53 0.37 6.61 -4.82
CA LEU A 53 0.79 5.40 -5.51
C LEU A 53 0.53 5.55 -7.02
N VAL A 54 1.38 4.95 -7.83
CA VAL A 54 1.21 4.85 -9.28
C VAL A 54 1.04 3.39 -9.63
N GLU A 55 -0.03 3.09 -10.35
CA GLU A 55 -0.30 1.80 -10.97
C GLU A 55 0.05 1.87 -12.46
N ASP A 56 0.83 0.90 -12.96
CA ASP A 56 1.10 0.76 -14.39
C ASP A 56 0.00 -0.01 -15.13
N ASP A 57 0.06 -0.05 -16.46
CA ASP A 57 -0.90 -0.77 -17.32
C ASP A 57 -0.99 -2.29 -17.02
N ARG A 58 -0.06 -2.83 -16.23
CA ARG A 58 0.01 -4.25 -15.84
C ARG A 58 -0.46 -4.48 -14.40
N GLY A 59 -0.97 -3.45 -13.73
CA GLY A 59 -1.46 -3.48 -12.36
C GLY A 59 -0.35 -3.54 -11.31
N ARG A 60 0.83 -3.00 -11.60
CA ARG A 60 1.98 -2.98 -10.69
C ARG A 60 2.07 -1.63 -9.99
N LEU A 61 2.27 -1.67 -8.68
CA LEU A 61 2.33 -0.50 -7.83
C LEU A 61 3.75 -0.01 -7.63
N THR A 62 3.89 1.31 -7.65
CA THR A 62 5.11 2.04 -7.29
C THR A 62 4.73 3.22 -6.41
N TRP A 63 5.52 3.50 -5.38
CA TRP A 63 5.31 4.68 -4.55
C TRP A 63 5.81 5.92 -5.29
N PHE A 64 4.97 6.95 -5.38
CA PHE A 64 5.28 8.18 -6.10
C PHE A 64 5.76 9.30 -5.15
N GLY A 65 5.14 9.42 -3.99
CA GLY A 65 5.41 10.51 -3.08
C GLY A 65 4.39 10.61 -1.97
N ARG A 66 4.47 11.69 -1.19
CA ARG A 66 3.45 12.04 -0.22
C ARG A 66 3.00 13.49 -0.43
N HIS A 67 1.71 13.72 -0.55
CA HIS A 67 1.14 15.05 -0.55
C HIS A 67 1.02 15.56 0.89
N ARG A 68 1.36 16.84 1.10
CA ARG A 68 1.50 17.46 2.42
C ARG A 68 0.20 18.06 2.91
#